data_AF-A0A0W0VIT6-F1
#
_entry.id   AF-A0A0W0VIT6-F1
#
_cell.length_a   1.000
_cell.length_b   1.000
_cell.length_c   1.000
_cell.angle_alpha   90.00
_cell.angle_beta   90.00
_cell.angle_gamma   90.00
#
_symmetry.space_group_name_H-M   'P 1'
#
loop_
_entity.id
_entity.type
_entity.pdbx_description
1 polymer ?
#
loop_
_entity_poly.entity_id
_entity_poly.type
_entity_poly.pdbx_seq_one_letter_code
_entity_poly.pdbx_strand_id
1 'polypeptide(L)'
;MPELKSNAYRDLKEQFDYFFASIKQHKKKDRKTMVLEAQEFFNDFSESLLDYSRQLFVNLPKEEIINANDENFSRISDYYNNLSIFTVISTAQQEDPAKRVFYFDMWIQLMNYCYRKGDLTSAYAIYTGLNSNNLADCIDMKKISTQSRLIFKEFQSEYLGIMNGLETIKVQNDWKARFKGTYIPLIIPLNQLRENRKVVYQYYKDEFESMQRKLNRLDQKIARMNNRIKRGHWKQKYKEKNFLAETIFEYTSLLATYDQMLEGREKKAIAKAFQDDYCVMHLSEYLEAALAENKAALKEEPDFDHIIEMLEEVANLRKPYLVDDPDGWVFDNLMFDFVKDAFSSSKTKKHIGKAASKVFENIAYPSPVNIAEEDFTFSTTSEETQTKEYYELTHRGLELVGKLGEMIESYDSNEMDEDSHHSRHLRKHGFFKGNDHKRSNDNHNKLSDDNPHSCCMTVN
;
A
#
# COMPACT_ATOMS: atom_id res chain seq x y z
N MET A 1 -18.79 9.79 28.89
CA MET A 1 -17.41 9.57 28.40
C MET A 1 -17.26 8.08 28.17
N PRO A 2 -16.82 7.60 26.98
CA PRO A 2 -16.49 6.18 26.80
C PRO A 2 -15.44 5.78 27.83
N GLU A 3 -15.69 4.72 28.58
CA GLU A 3 -14.80 4.27 29.66
C GLU A 3 -14.65 2.76 29.54
N LEU A 4 -13.42 2.28 29.72
CA LEU A 4 -13.14 0.84 29.74
C LEU A 4 -13.49 0.29 31.14
N LYS A 5 -14.21 -0.82 31.16
CA LYS A 5 -14.86 -1.44 32.34
C LYS A 5 -14.87 -2.97 32.30
N SER A 6 -14.41 -3.61 31.22
CA SER A 6 -14.24 -5.07 31.13
C SER A 6 -13.40 -5.62 32.28
N ASN A 7 -13.60 -6.89 32.63
CA ASN A 7 -12.81 -7.51 33.70
C ASN A 7 -11.33 -7.54 33.28
N ALA A 8 -11.05 -7.91 32.03
CA ALA A 8 -9.69 -7.90 31.49
C ALA A 8 -9.04 -6.50 31.56
N TYR A 9 -9.77 -5.42 31.26
CA TYR A 9 -9.24 -4.06 31.46
C TYR A 9 -9.02 -3.74 32.95
N ARG A 10 -9.92 -4.14 33.85
CA ARG A 10 -9.71 -3.91 35.29
C ARG A 10 -8.44 -4.58 35.77
N ASP A 11 -8.17 -5.81 35.33
CA ASP A 11 -6.98 -6.56 35.73
C ASP A 11 -5.70 -5.87 35.21
N LEU A 12 -5.70 -5.44 33.94
CA LEU A 12 -4.60 -4.63 33.38
C LEU A 12 -4.41 -3.32 34.18
N LYS A 13 -5.51 -2.63 34.49
CA LYS A 13 -5.51 -1.38 35.23
C LYS A 13 -4.98 -1.59 36.65
N GLU A 14 -5.37 -2.66 37.32
CA GLU A 14 -4.85 -3.03 38.65
C GLU A 14 -3.34 -3.27 38.61
N GLN A 15 -2.85 -3.95 37.58
CA GLN A 15 -1.42 -4.17 37.38
C GLN A 15 -0.65 -2.86 37.13
N PHE A 16 -1.17 -1.98 36.29
CA PHE A 16 -0.57 -0.66 36.06
C PHE A 16 -0.61 0.21 37.32
N ASP A 17 -1.70 0.15 38.08
CA ASP A 17 -1.88 0.93 39.31
C ASP A 17 -0.96 0.44 40.42
N TYR A 18 -0.75 -0.87 40.50
CA TYR A 18 0.26 -1.49 41.34
C TYR A 18 1.65 -0.95 40.99
N PHE A 19 2.07 -1.01 39.72
CA PHE A 19 3.37 -0.47 39.31
C PHE A 19 3.51 1.03 39.57
N PHE A 20 2.47 1.82 39.30
CA PHE A 20 2.48 3.25 39.58
C PHE A 20 2.65 3.55 41.08
N ALA A 21 1.89 2.88 41.94
CA ALA A 21 1.98 3.03 43.38
C ALA A 21 3.36 2.59 43.91
N SER A 22 3.84 1.45 43.43
CA SER A 22 5.16 0.89 43.71
C SER A 22 6.27 1.88 43.35
N ILE A 23 6.34 2.37 42.11
CA ILE A 23 7.39 3.31 41.69
C ILE A 23 7.36 4.60 42.51
N LYS A 24 6.18 5.03 42.96
CA LYS A 24 6.00 6.24 43.78
C LYS A 24 6.47 6.06 45.23
N GLN A 25 6.32 4.86 45.79
CA GLN A 25 6.59 4.59 47.21
C GLN A 25 8.05 4.18 47.50
N HIS A 26 8.76 3.58 46.55
CA HIS A 26 9.97 2.83 46.90
C HIS A 26 11.29 3.61 46.94
N LYS A 27 12.14 3.20 47.90
CA LYS A 27 13.56 3.60 48.00
C LYS A 27 14.38 2.84 46.95
N LYS A 28 15.63 3.27 46.68
CA LYS A 28 16.50 2.69 45.63
C LYS A 28 16.68 1.15 45.68
N LYS A 29 16.48 0.50 46.83
CA LYS A 29 16.81 -0.92 47.09
C LYS A 29 15.81 -1.92 46.49
N ASP A 30 14.54 -1.52 46.30
CA ASP A 30 13.48 -2.43 45.83
C ASP A 30 13.25 -2.36 44.31
N ARG A 31 14.06 -1.56 43.61
CA ARG A 31 13.92 -1.35 42.16
C ARG A 31 14.27 -2.59 41.34
N LYS A 32 15.13 -3.47 41.84
CA LYS A 32 15.46 -4.71 41.13
C LYS A 32 14.25 -5.63 41.03
N THR A 33 13.50 -5.78 42.11
CA THR A 33 12.26 -6.56 42.13
C THR A 33 11.25 -5.98 41.17
N MET A 34 11.03 -4.65 41.19
CA MET A 34 10.13 -3.98 40.25
C MET A 34 10.53 -4.14 38.78
N VAL A 35 11.83 -4.12 38.50
CA VAL A 35 12.34 -4.32 37.13
C VAL A 35 11.96 -5.71 36.65
N LEU A 36 12.11 -6.74 37.49
CA LEU A 36 11.75 -8.12 37.15
C LEU A 36 10.24 -8.25 36.95
N GLU A 37 9.43 -7.74 37.87
CA GLU A 37 7.95 -7.79 37.77
C GLU A 37 7.44 -7.06 36.52
N ALA A 38 7.99 -5.88 36.21
CA ALA A 38 7.62 -5.13 35.01
C ALA A 38 8.06 -5.87 33.73
N GLN A 39 9.24 -6.49 33.73
CA GLN A 39 9.72 -7.27 32.60
C GLN A 39 8.87 -8.52 32.34
N GLU A 40 8.50 -9.25 33.39
CA GLU A 40 7.59 -10.41 33.32
C GLU A 40 6.24 -9.98 32.74
N PHE A 41 5.64 -8.92 33.30
CA PHE A 41 4.40 -8.35 32.77
C PHE A 41 4.50 -7.98 31.28
N PHE A 42 5.55 -7.24 30.88
CA PHE A 42 5.71 -6.84 29.49
C PHE A 42 5.94 -8.03 28.57
N ASN A 43 6.64 -9.07 29.02
CA ASN A 43 6.80 -10.31 28.28
C ASN A 43 5.44 -10.98 28.07
N ASP A 44 4.71 -11.29 29.13
CA ASP A 44 3.48 -12.09 29.06
C ASP A 44 2.39 -11.37 28.25
N PHE A 45 2.20 -10.08 28.51
CA PHE A 45 1.18 -9.30 27.80
C PHE A 45 1.51 -9.15 26.31
N SER A 46 2.80 -8.95 25.96
CA SER A 46 3.20 -8.90 24.55
C SER A 46 3.18 -10.26 23.86
N GLU A 47 3.33 -11.38 24.57
CA GLU A 47 3.06 -12.71 23.99
C GLU A 47 1.60 -12.89 23.65
N SER A 48 0.71 -12.45 24.53
CA SER A 48 -0.73 -12.56 24.33
C SER A 48 -1.18 -11.74 23.10
N LEU A 49 -0.64 -10.51 22.96
CA LEU A 49 -0.84 -9.70 21.75
C LEU A 49 -0.28 -10.39 20.50
N LEU A 50 0.95 -10.90 20.56
CA LEU A 50 1.60 -11.59 19.45
C LEU A 50 0.80 -12.83 19.02
N ASP A 51 0.32 -13.62 19.97
CA ASP A 51 -0.42 -14.84 19.69
C ASP A 51 -1.78 -14.53 19.03
N TYR A 52 -2.49 -13.48 19.50
CA TYR A 52 -3.73 -13.07 18.85
C TYR A 52 -3.50 -12.46 17.47
N SER A 53 -2.52 -11.55 17.34
CA SER A 53 -2.08 -10.97 16.07
C SER A 53 -1.70 -12.07 15.08
N ARG A 54 -0.97 -13.10 15.54
CA ARG A 54 -0.59 -14.27 14.72
C ARG A 54 -1.81 -15.07 14.29
N GLN A 55 -2.73 -15.35 15.22
CA GLN A 55 -3.96 -16.10 14.93
C GLN A 55 -4.78 -15.40 13.84
N LEU A 56 -4.91 -14.08 13.90
CA LEU A 56 -5.58 -13.28 12.87
C LEU A 56 -4.82 -13.33 11.55
N PHE A 57 -3.49 -13.18 11.59
CA PHE A 57 -2.67 -13.18 10.38
C PHE A 57 -2.69 -14.52 9.65
N VAL A 58 -2.49 -15.65 10.34
CA VAL A 58 -2.44 -16.99 9.69
C VAL A 58 -3.77 -17.41 9.06
N ASN A 59 -4.87 -16.81 9.52
CA ASN A 59 -6.22 -17.01 8.99
C ASN A 59 -6.46 -16.26 7.68
N LEU A 60 -5.53 -15.40 7.23
CA LEU A 60 -5.62 -14.74 5.92
C LEU A 60 -5.48 -15.78 4.80
N PRO A 61 -6.54 -16.05 4.03
CA PRO A 61 -6.47 -17.02 2.94
C PRO A 61 -5.76 -16.38 1.74
N LYS A 62 -5.09 -17.21 0.94
CA LYS A 62 -4.36 -16.76 -0.27
C LYS A 62 -5.29 -16.04 -1.24
N GLU A 63 -6.53 -16.50 -1.31
CA GLU A 63 -7.56 -15.95 -2.16
C GLU A 63 -7.93 -14.53 -1.77
N GLU A 64 -7.87 -14.12 -0.50
CA GLU A 64 -8.16 -12.73 -0.07
C GLU A 64 -6.99 -11.78 -0.31
N ILE A 65 -5.76 -12.28 -0.36
CA ILE A 65 -4.60 -11.47 -0.78
C ILE A 65 -4.81 -10.98 -2.23
N ILE A 66 -5.49 -11.79 -3.03
CA ILE A 66 -5.66 -11.60 -4.48
C ILE A 66 -7.06 -11.04 -4.83
N ASN A 67 -8.10 -11.48 -4.13
CA ASN A 67 -9.51 -11.18 -4.44
C ASN A 67 -10.13 -10.19 -3.44
N ALA A 68 -11.19 -9.54 -3.88
CA ALA A 68 -11.91 -8.48 -3.14
C ALA A 68 -12.78 -8.98 -1.96
N ASN A 69 -12.52 -10.17 -1.39
CA ASN A 69 -13.13 -10.52 -0.12
C ASN A 69 -12.21 -9.98 0.99
N ASP A 70 -12.72 -9.02 1.76
CA ASP A 70 -11.92 -8.27 2.73
C ASP A 70 -12.21 -8.69 4.16
N GLU A 71 -12.82 -9.86 4.39
CA GLU A 71 -13.23 -10.29 5.73
C GLU A 71 -12.03 -10.42 6.69
N ASN A 72 -10.97 -11.15 6.33
CA ASN A 72 -9.83 -11.33 7.23
C ASN A 72 -8.95 -10.07 7.29
N PHE A 73 -8.83 -9.32 6.19
CA PHE A 73 -8.21 -7.99 6.21
C PHE A 73 -8.94 -7.03 7.15
N SER A 74 -10.27 -7.08 7.18
CA SER A 74 -11.12 -6.29 8.07
C SER A 74 -10.95 -6.71 9.51
N ARG A 75 -10.86 -8.02 9.80
CA ARG A 75 -10.56 -8.51 11.17
C ARG A 75 -9.21 -8.03 11.69
N ILE A 76 -8.16 -8.08 10.87
CA ILE A 76 -6.82 -7.56 11.22
C ILE A 76 -6.88 -6.03 11.39
N SER A 77 -7.62 -5.33 10.54
CA SER A 77 -7.82 -3.88 10.64
C SER A 77 -8.60 -3.49 11.88
N ASP A 78 -9.62 -4.27 12.26
CA ASP A 78 -10.39 -4.08 13.49
C ASP A 78 -9.53 -4.33 14.72
N TYR A 79 -8.70 -5.38 14.72
CA TYR A 79 -7.70 -5.60 15.74
C TYR A 79 -6.78 -4.39 15.90
N TYR A 80 -6.18 -3.93 14.79
CA TYR A 80 -5.30 -2.78 14.76
C TYR A 80 -5.97 -1.52 15.31
N ASN A 81 -7.17 -1.20 14.82
CA ASN A 81 -7.91 -0.01 15.22
C ASN A 81 -8.36 -0.09 16.68
N ASN A 82 -8.91 -1.22 17.11
CA ASN A 82 -9.38 -1.39 18.48
C ASN A 82 -8.22 -1.34 19.47
N LEU A 83 -7.05 -1.92 19.15
CA LEU A 83 -5.87 -1.84 20.02
C LEU A 83 -5.34 -0.40 20.09
N SER A 84 -5.29 0.31 18.97
CA SER A 84 -4.94 1.74 18.92
C SER A 84 -5.87 2.57 19.81
N ILE A 85 -7.18 2.42 19.66
CA ILE A 85 -8.19 3.13 20.45
C ILE A 85 -8.12 2.73 21.92
N PHE A 86 -7.91 1.45 22.23
CA PHE A 86 -7.73 0.95 23.59
C PHE A 86 -6.56 1.66 24.29
N THR A 87 -5.42 1.81 23.61
CA THR A 87 -4.26 2.56 24.09
C THR A 87 -4.62 4.02 24.41
N VAL A 88 -5.42 4.67 23.57
CA VAL A 88 -5.86 6.06 23.80
C VAL A 88 -6.78 6.16 25.01
N ILE A 89 -7.89 5.39 25.03
CA ILE A 89 -8.90 5.48 26.09
C ILE A 89 -8.26 5.10 27.43
N SER A 90 -7.48 4.02 27.49
CA SER A 90 -6.82 3.57 28.71
C SER A 90 -5.88 4.64 29.30
N THR A 91 -5.21 5.41 28.44
CA THR A 91 -4.32 6.49 28.86
C THR A 91 -5.10 7.74 29.26
N ALA A 92 -5.99 8.24 28.40
CA ALA A 92 -6.66 9.52 28.63
C ALA A 92 -7.70 9.46 29.77
N GLN A 93 -8.31 8.30 30.03
CA GLN A 93 -9.24 8.16 31.17
C GLN A 93 -8.59 8.25 32.56
N GLN A 94 -7.25 8.31 32.67
CA GLN A 94 -6.62 8.50 33.98
C GLN A 94 -6.74 9.97 34.41
N GLU A 95 -7.35 10.21 35.57
CA GLU A 95 -7.53 11.58 36.10
C GLU A 95 -6.24 12.22 36.61
N ASP A 96 -5.31 11.43 37.16
CA ASP A 96 -4.02 11.92 37.68
C ASP A 96 -3.03 12.14 36.52
N PRO A 97 -2.55 13.37 36.27
CA PRO A 97 -1.58 13.65 35.20
C PRO A 97 -0.30 12.83 35.30
N ALA A 98 0.18 12.53 36.50
CA ALA A 98 1.37 11.71 36.68
C ALA A 98 1.11 10.24 36.30
N LYS A 99 -0.12 9.78 36.52
CA LYS A 99 -0.58 8.44 36.14
C LYS A 99 -0.80 8.33 34.64
N ARG A 100 -1.35 9.38 33.99
CA ARG A 100 -1.42 9.48 32.51
C ARG A 100 -0.05 9.36 31.86
N VAL A 101 0.92 10.15 32.33
CA VAL A 101 2.32 10.05 31.85
C VAL A 101 2.85 8.63 32.04
N PHE A 102 2.57 7.99 33.19
CA PHE A 102 3.01 6.63 33.45
C PHE A 102 2.36 5.60 32.53
N TYR A 103 1.05 5.67 32.29
CA TYR A 103 0.34 4.79 31.35
C TYR A 103 0.90 4.94 29.93
N PHE A 104 1.14 6.19 29.48
CA PHE A 104 1.78 6.46 28.21
C PHE A 104 3.18 5.82 28.13
N ASP A 105 3.97 5.90 29.21
CA ASP A 105 5.29 5.26 29.34
C ASP A 105 5.20 3.73 29.24
N MET A 106 4.22 3.12 29.93
CA MET A 106 3.96 1.66 29.89
C MET A 106 3.60 1.18 28.48
N TRP A 107 2.76 1.93 27.76
CA TRP A 107 2.40 1.61 26.39
C TRP A 107 3.58 1.70 25.42
N ILE A 108 4.49 2.68 25.58
CA ILE A 108 5.74 2.73 24.78
C ILE A 108 6.60 1.48 25.04
N GLN A 109 6.69 1.02 26.29
CA GLN A 109 7.45 -0.18 26.63
C GLN A 109 6.80 -1.43 26.03
N LEU A 110 5.46 -1.59 26.13
CA LEU A 110 4.71 -2.67 25.48
C LEU A 110 4.89 -2.68 23.96
N MET A 111 4.79 -1.52 23.31
CA MET A 111 5.06 -1.33 21.88
C MET A 111 6.44 -1.88 21.50
N ASN A 112 7.48 -1.54 22.27
CA ASN A 112 8.83 -2.03 22.00
C ASN A 112 8.95 -3.55 22.18
N TYR A 113 8.28 -4.13 23.18
CA TYR A 113 8.26 -5.59 23.35
C TYR A 113 7.58 -6.29 22.17
N CYS A 114 6.44 -5.79 21.69
CA CYS A 114 5.77 -6.31 20.50
C CYS A 114 6.70 -6.24 19.27
N TYR A 115 7.30 -5.06 19.04
CA TYR A 115 8.23 -4.84 17.92
C TYR A 115 9.40 -5.81 17.96
N ARG A 116 10.08 -5.94 19.10
CA ARG A 116 11.27 -6.81 19.27
C ARG A 116 10.94 -8.30 19.14
N LYS A 117 9.68 -8.69 19.39
CA LYS A 117 9.16 -10.05 19.15
C LYS A 117 8.71 -10.30 17.70
N GLY A 118 8.80 -9.29 16.83
CA GLY A 118 8.41 -9.39 15.43
C GLY A 118 6.92 -9.13 15.18
N ASP A 119 6.15 -8.65 16.16
CA ASP A 119 4.74 -8.28 15.97
C ASP A 119 4.63 -6.81 15.55
N LEU A 120 4.80 -6.54 14.26
CA LEU A 120 4.72 -5.16 13.76
C LEU A 120 3.29 -4.64 13.86
N THR A 121 2.27 -5.45 13.58
CA THR A 121 0.86 -5.04 13.64
C THR A 121 0.51 -4.46 15.01
N SER A 122 0.81 -5.17 16.11
CA SER A 122 0.50 -4.68 17.46
C SER A 122 1.37 -3.49 17.87
N ALA A 123 2.67 -3.52 17.56
CA ALA A 123 3.56 -2.40 17.85
C ALA A 123 3.05 -1.12 17.18
N TYR A 124 2.65 -1.21 15.92
CA TYR A 124 2.14 -0.07 15.18
C TYR A 124 0.76 0.39 15.65
N ALA A 125 -0.14 -0.51 15.99
CA ALA A 125 -1.43 -0.14 16.57
C ALA A 125 -1.24 0.71 17.84
N ILE A 126 -0.36 0.27 18.74
CA ILE A 126 -0.04 1.01 19.98
C ILE A 126 0.61 2.36 19.63
N TYR A 127 1.57 2.39 18.71
CA TYR A 127 2.21 3.65 18.28
C TYR A 127 1.20 4.64 17.71
N THR A 128 0.33 4.20 16.81
CA THR A 128 -0.73 5.03 16.23
C THR A 128 -1.66 5.54 17.32
N GLY A 129 -2.06 4.71 18.28
CA GLY A 129 -2.84 5.14 19.44
C GLY A 129 -2.15 6.27 20.20
N LEU A 130 -0.88 6.08 20.58
CA LEU A 130 -0.09 7.09 21.31
C LEU A 130 0.10 8.40 20.54
N ASN A 131 0.16 8.33 19.21
CA ASN A 131 0.34 9.49 18.33
C ASN A 131 -0.98 10.08 17.80
N SER A 132 -2.13 9.47 18.12
CA SER A 132 -3.43 9.90 17.63
C SER A 132 -4.06 10.99 18.51
N ASN A 133 -5.04 11.71 17.92
CA ASN A 133 -6.04 12.51 18.65
C ASN A 133 -5.45 13.53 19.65
N ASN A 134 -4.26 14.07 19.35
CA ASN A 134 -3.51 15.01 20.20
C ASN A 134 -3.24 14.47 21.61
N LEU A 135 -3.25 13.15 21.81
CA LEU A 135 -2.96 12.52 23.10
C LEU A 135 -1.56 12.95 23.58
N ALA A 136 -0.56 12.86 22.70
CA ALA A 136 0.81 13.27 23.00
C ALA A 136 0.92 14.75 23.43
N ASP A 137 0.13 15.66 22.84
CA ASP A 137 0.12 17.09 23.20
C ASP A 137 -0.39 17.32 24.62
N CYS A 138 -1.20 16.39 25.11
CA CYS A 138 -1.79 16.45 26.44
C CYS A 138 -0.92 15.75 27.51
N ILE A 139 0.14 15.07 27.10
CA ILE A 139 1.11 14.40 27.96
C ILE A 139 2.33 15.31 28.15
N ASP A 140 2.78 15.46 29.40
CA ASP A 140 4.05 16.14 29.65
C ASP A 140 5.21 15.22 29.23
N MET A 141 5.58 15.30 27.94
CA MET A 141 6.64 14.50 27.33
C MET A 141 7.99 14.65 28.05
N LYS A 142 8.22 15.75 28.79
CA LYS A 142 9.44 15.92 29.60
C LYS A 142 9.48 14.96 30.79
N LYS A 143 8.30 14.50 31.26
CA LYS A 143 8.13 13.56 32.38
C LYS A 143 8.10 12.09 31.97
N ILE A 144 8.02 11.77 30.68
CA ILE A 144 8.22 10.40 30.20
C ILE A 144 9.66 9.96 30.51
N SER A 145 9.84 8.68 30.80
CA SER A 145 11.17 8.11 30.99
C SER A 145 12.11 8.41 29.83
N THR A 146 13.41 8.55 30.13
CA THR A 146 14.41 8.77 29.08
C THR A 146 14.40 7.62 28.07
N GLN A 147 14.26 6.39 28.57
CA GLN A 147 14.29 5.19 27.77
C GLN A 147 13.11 5.13 26.78
N SER A 148 11.88 5.36 27.24
CA SER A 148 10.73 5.39 26.33
C SER A 148 10.79 6.54 25.32
N ARG A 149 11.33 7.70 25.68
CA ARG A 149 11.52 8.78 24.69
C ARG A 149 12.46 8.37 23.56
N LEU A 150 13.53 7.63 23.87
CA LEU A 150 14.47 7.14 22.85
C LEU A 150 13.78 6.12 21.94
N ILE A 151 13.10 5.13 22.53
CA ILE A 151 12.31 4.11 21.82
C ILE A 151 11.27 4.77 20.91
N PHE A 152 10.49 5.71 21.44
CA PHE A 152 9.42 6.36 20.69
C PHE A 152 9.95 7.17 19.49
N LYS A 153 11.10 7.85 19.66
CA LYS A 153 11.76 8.59 18.59
C LYS A 153 12.33 7.67 17.50
N GLU A 154 12.97 6.56 17.90
CA GLU A 154 13.48 5.54 16.98
C GLU A 154 12.32 4.97 16.14
N PHE A 155 11.26 4.52 16.80
CA PHE A 155 10.08 3.95 16.15
C PHE A 155 9.36 4.95 15.23
N GLN A 156 9.26 6.23 15.59
CA GLN A 156 8.68 7.26 14.74
C GLN A 156 9.45 7.44 13.41
N SER A 157 10.79 7.46 13.47
CA SER A 157 11.60 7.58 12.25
C SER A 157 11.42 6.39 11.31
N GLU A 158 11.21 5.22 11.91
CA GLU A 158 10.95 3.96 11.26
C GLU A 158 9.54 3.93 10.62
N TYR A 159 8.51 4.41 11.33
CA TYR A 159 7.13 4.53 10.83
C TYR A 159 7.02 5.37 9.55
N LEU A 160 7.65 6.54 9.53
CA LEU A 160 7.56 7.46 8.39
C LEU A 160 8.10 6.82 7.09
N GLY A 161 9.02 5.87 7.20
CA GLY A 161 9.50 5.09 6.06
C GLY A 161 8.46 4.13 5.49
N ILE A 162 7.70 3.43 6.35
CA ILE A 162 6.74 2.39 5.93
C ILE A 162 5.51 2.98 5.23
N MET A 163 5.05 4.15 5.67
CA MET A 163 3.90 4.84 5.06
C MET A 163 4.22 5.48 3.70
N ASN A 164 5.47 5.43 3.24
CA ASN A 164 5.85 5.85 1.89
C ASN A 164 5.54 4.71 0.89
N GLY A 165 4.33 4.76 0.31
CA GLY A 165 3.67 3.65 -0.40
C GLY A 165 4.41 3.04 -1.61
N LEU A 166 5.45 3.66 -2.15
CA LEU A 166 6.20 3.11 -3.29
C LEU A 166 7.26 2.07 -2.87
N GLU A 167 7.70 2.07 -1.61
CA GLU A 167 8.74 1.16 -1.12
C GLU A 167 8.24 0.26 0.03
N THR A 168 6.94 0.21 0.33
CA THR A 168 6.40 -0.49 1.50
C THR A 168 6.90 -1.94 1.63
N ILE A 169 6.86 -2.74 0.56
CA ILE A 169 7.35 -4.14 0.59
C ILE A 169 8.86 -4.19 0.87
N LYS A 170 9.64 -3.31 0.23
CA LYS A 170 11.10 -3.22 0.43
C LYS A 170 11.42 -2.84 1.88
N VAL A 171 10.76 -1.82 2.43
CA VAL A 171 10.99 -1.37 3.82
C VAL A 171 10.63 -2.49 4.80
N GLN A 172 9.50 -3.17 4.61
CA GLN A 172 9.15 -4.29 5.48
C GLN A 172 10.08 -5.51 5.31
N ASN A 173 10.69 -5.71 4.14
CA ASN A 173 11.76 -6.71 3.95
C ASN A 173 13.05 -6.31 4.68
N ASP A 174 13.47 -5.04 4.58
CA ASP A 174 14.64 -4.52 5.31
C ASP A 174 14.46 -4.67 6.83
N TRP A 175 13.21 -4.64 7.29
CA TRP A 175 12.86 -4.89 8.68
C TRP A 175 12.85 -6.36 9.02
N LYS A 176 12.22 -7.19 8.17
CA LYS A 176 12.25 -8.65 8.31
C LYS A 176 13.69 -9.13 8.50
N ALA A 177 14.65 -8.59 7.75
CA ALA A 177 16.07 -8.93 7.86
C ALA A 177 16.69 -8.68 9.26
N ARG A 178 16.05 -7.87 10.11
CA ARG A 178 16.48 -7.59 11.50
C ARG A 178 15.97 -8.63 12.49
N PHE A 179 15.00 -9.44 12.09
CA PHE A 179 14.39 -10.50 12.88
C PHE A 179 14.75 -11.86 12.32
N LYS A 180 14.77 -12.89 13.16
CA LYS A 180 14.99 -14.28 12.71
C LYS A 180 14.01 -15.29 13.25
N GLY A 181 13.10 -14.82 14.08
CA GLY A 181 11.85 -15.52 14.30
C GLY A 181 10.87 -15.16 13.19
N THR A 182 9.69 -15.75 13.29
CA THR A 182 8.52 -15.31 12.54
C THR A 182 8.26 -13.84 12.82
N TYR A 183 7.93 -13.06 11.81
CA TYR A 183 7.45 -11.70 11.98
C TYR A 183 6.03 -11.59 11.41
N ILE A 184 5.20 -10.79 12.04
CA ILE A 184 3.88 -10.43 11.54
C ILE A 184 4.02 -9.10 10.81
N PRO A 185 3.86 -9.05 9.48
CA PRO A 185 3.97 -7.82 8.70
C PRO A 185 2.91 -6.81 9.11
N LEU A 186 3.20 -5.53 8.91
CA LEU A 186 2.19 -4.49 9.07
C LEU A 186 1.25 -4.55 7.85
N ILE A 187 0.05 -5.11 8.08
CA ILE A 187 -0.93 -5.39 7.03
C ILE A 187 -1.56 -4.12 6.45
N ILE A 188 -1.76 -3.07 7.24
CA ILE A 188 -2.44 -1.84 6.83
C ILE A 188 -1.87 -1.20 5.55
N PRO A 189 -0.57 -0.84 5.45
CA PRO A 189 0.00 -0.25 4.24
C PRO A 189 0.11 -1.25 3.08
N LEU A 190 0.19 -2.57 3.36
CA LEU A 190 0.15 -3.60 2.33
C LEU A 190 -1.24 -3.70 1.69
N ASN A 191 -2.29 -3.58 2.49
CA ASN A 191 -3.66 -3.50 2.00
C ASN A 191 -3.88 -2.21 1.19
N GLN A 192 -3.36 -1.08 1.64
CA GLN A 192 -3.44 0.17 0.88
C GLN A 192 -2.72 0.06 -0.48
N LEU A 193 -1.55 -0.58 -0.52
CA LEU A 193 -0.84 -0.86 -1.77
C LEU A 193 -1.69 -1.72 -2.71
N ARG A 194 -2.35 -2.77 -2.19
CA ARG A 194 -3.27 -3.64 -2.94
C ARG A 194 -4.44 -2.83 -3.53
N GLU A 195 -5.12 -2.03 -2.73
CA GLU A 195 -6.27 -1.22 -3.17
C GLU A 195 -5.87 -0.17 -4.21
N ASN A 196 -4.76 0.55 -3.98
CA ASN A 196 -4.23 1.50 -4.95
C ASN A 196 -3.92 0.81 -6.28
N ARG A 197 -3.34 -0.40 -6.24
CA ARG A 197 -3.03 -1.15 -7.46
C ARG A 197 -4.28 -1.62 -8.18
N LYS A 198 -5.32 -2.01 -7.47
CA LYS A 198 -6.63 -2.39 -8.03
C LYS A 198 -7.27 -1.24 -8.82
N VAL A 199 -7.23 -0.02 -8.28
CA VAL A 199 -7.71 1.18 -8.98
C VAL A 199 -6.93 1.42 -10.27
N VAL A 200 -5.59 1.36 -10.19
CA VAL A 200 -4.72 1.54 -11.37
C VAL A 200 -4.95 0.47 -12.43
N TYR A 201 -5.07 -0.79 -12.01
CA TYR A 201 -5.37 -1.92 -12.90
C TYR A 201 -6.70 -1.73 -13.62
N GLN A 202 -7.75 -1.36 -12.87
CA GLN A 202 -9.09 -1.15 -13.43
C GLN A 202 -9.10 -0.02 -14.46
N TYR A 203 -8.41 1.09 -14.16
CA TYR A 203 -8.25 2.20 -15.11
C TYR A 203 -7.63 1.74 -16.44
N TYR A 204 -6.52 1.01 -16.39
CA TYR A 204 -5.85 0.54 -17.61
C TYR A 204 -6.69 -0.48 -18.38
N LYS A 205 -7.38 -1.36 -17.68
CA LYS A 205 -8.33 -2.31 -18.29
C LYS A 205 -9.45 -1.57 -19.03
N ASP A 206 -10.07 -0.57 -18.39
CA ASP A 206 -11.15 0.20 -18.99
C ASP A 206 -10.69 1.00 -20.22
N GLU A 207 -9.49 1.58 -20.17
CA GLU A 207 -8.85 2.25 -21.31
C GLU A 207 -8.59 1.27 -22.46
N PHE A 208 -8.06 0.07 -22.17
CA PHE A 208 -7.85 -0.97 -23.18
C PHE A 208 -9.18 -1.40 -23.83
N GLU A 209 -10.19 -1.71 -23.04
CA GLU A 209 -11.52 -2.10 -23.53
C GLU A 209 -12.19 -0.97 -24.33
N SER A 210 -11.96 0.30 -23.95
CA SER A 210 -12.40 1.47 -24.70
C SER A 210 -11.72 1.56 -26.07
N MET A 211 -10.39 1.41 -26.13
CA MET A 211 -9.65 1.39 -27.39
C MET A 211 -10.07 0.25 -28.30
N GLN A 212 -10.18 -0.97 -27.78
CA GLN A 212 -10.64 -2.14 -28.56
C GLN A 212 -12.04 -1.90 -29.15
N ARG A 213 -12.96 -1.29 -28.37
CA ARG A 213 -14.28 -0.91 -28.87
C ARG A 213 -14.20 0.14 -29.99
N LYS A 214 -13.31 1.13 -29.89
CA LYS A 214 -13.09 2.14 -30.94
C LYS A 214 -12.52 1.51 -32.20
N LEU A 215 -11.49 0.68 -32.09
CA LEU A 215 -10.90 -0.05 -33.21
C LEU A 215 -11.94 -0.94 -33.91
N ASN A 216 -12.74 -1.71 -33.16
CA ASN A 216 -13.82 -2.52 -33.72
C ASN A 216 -14.87 -1.68 -34.47
N ARG A 217 -15.17 -0.46 -34.01
CA ARG A 217 -16.07 0.47 -34.72
C ARG A 217 -15.45 0.99 -36.02
N LEU A 218 -14.15 1.29 -36.01
CA LEU A 218 -13.42 1.69 -37.21
C LEU A 218 -13.39 0.54 -38.23
N ASP A 219 -13.10 -0.68 -37.81
CA ASP A 219 -13.15 -1.88 -38.66
C ASP A 219 -14.50 -2.04 -39.34
N GLN A 220 -15.60 -1.88 -38.60
CA GLN A 220 -16.95 -1.92 -39.16
C GLN A 220 -17.23 -0.77 -40.16
N LYS A 221 -16.77 0.45 -39.87
CA LYS A 221 -16.91 1.60 -40.78
C LYS A 221 -16.14 1.37 -42.09
N ILE A 222 -14.89 0.90 -41.99
CA ILE A 222 -14.03 0.57 -43.13
C ILE A 222 -14.67 -0.53 -43.97
N ALA A 223 -15.15 -1.61 -43.34
CA ALA A 223 -15.81 -2.71 -44.04
C ALA A 223 -17.08 -2.27 -44.77
N ARG A 224 -17.91 -1.40 -44.16
CA ARG A 224 -19.10 -0.82 -44.82
C ARG A 224 -18.71 0.02 -46.02
N MET A 225 -17.66 0.82 -45.92
CA MET A 225 -17.17 1.62 -47.03
C MET A 225 -16.66 0.73 -48.17
N ASN A 226 -15.80 -0.25 -47.88
CA ASN A 226 -15.34 -1.25 -48.85
C ASN A 226 -16.50 -1.91 -49.62
N ASN A 227 -17.57 -2.28 -48.92
CA ASN A 227 -18.75 -2.87 -49.56
C ASN A 227 -19.54 -1.89 -50.43
N ARG A 228 -19.56 -0.59 -50.10
CA ARG A 228 -20.18 0.45 -50.94
C ARG A 228 -19.39 0.70 -52.23
N ILE A 229 -18.06 0.75 -52.12
CA ILE A 229 -17.14 0.87 -53.26
C ILE A 229 -17.39 -0.26 -54.25
N LYS A 230 -17.34 -1.51 -53.77
CA LYS A 230 -17.56 -2.71 -54.59
C LYS A 230 -18.91 -2.75 -55.31
N ARG A 231 -19.94 -2.05 -54.80
CA ARG A 231 -21.28 -1.98 -55.41
C ARG A 231 -21.43 -0.82 -56.41
N GLY A 232 -20.35 -0.13 -56.76
CA GLY A 232 -20.37 0.94 -57.78
C GLY A 232 -21.00 2.25 -57.30
N HIS A 233 -21.17 2.46 -56.00
CA HIS A 233 -21.72 3.70 -55.43
C HIS A 233 -20.63 4.76 -55.13
N TRP A 234 -19.58 4.81 -55.93
CA TRP A 234 -18.46 5.75 -55.81
C TRP A 234 -18.72 6.99 -56.65
N LYS A 235 -19.30 8.04 -56.05
CA LYS A 235 -19.66 9.26 -56.81
C LYS A 235 -19.27 10.57 -56.11
N GLN A 236 -18.56 10.54 -54.97
CA GLN A 236 -18.15 11.76 -54.24
C GLN A 236 -16.69 11.70 -53.75
N LYS A 237 -15.79 11.61 -54.74
CA LYS A 237 -14.32 11.53 -54.63
C LYS A 237 -13.69 12.39 -53.50
N TYR A 238 -14.15 13.64 -53.31
CA TYR A 238 -13.60 14.56 -52.32
C TYR A 238 -14.00 14.22 -50.86
N LYS A 239 -15.27 13.87 -50.62
CA LYS A 239 -15.74 13.52 -49.25
C LYS A 239 -15.19 12.18 -48.80
N GLU A 240 -15.00 11.26 -49.73
CA GLU A 240 -14.53 9.90 -49.49
C GLU A 240 -13.00 9.85 -49.21
N LYS A 241 -12.21 10.71 -49.86
CA LYS A 241 -10.77 10.88 -49.57
C LYS A 241 -10.51 11.45 -48.18
N ASN A 242 -11.29 12.44 -47.75
CA ASN A 242 -11.18 13.00 -46.39
C ASN A 242 -11.59 11.98 -45.34
N PHE A 243 -12.67 11.23 -45.57
CA PHE A 243 -13.09 10.14 -44.68
C PHE A 243 -12.01 9.07 -44.48
N LEU A 244 -11.29 8.70 -45.55
CA LEU A 244 -10.19 7.74 -45.45
C LEU A 244 -9.03 8.27 -44.64
N ALA A 245 -8.58 9.50 -44.93
CA ALA A 245 -7.48 10.13 -44.22
C ALA A 245 -7.79 10.27 -42.72
N GLU A 246 -9.01 10.69 -42.38
CA GLU A 246 -9.51 10.78 -41.00
C GLU A 246 -9.53 9.40 -40.31
N THR A 247 -10.03 8.36 -41.00
CA THR A 247 -10.10 7.01 -40.45
C THR A 247 -8.71 6.42 -40.21
N ILE A 248 -7.77 6.62 -41.13
CA ILE A 248 -6.37 6.16 -40.98
C ILE A 248 -5.70 6.90 -39.82
N PHE A 249 -5.88 8.22 -39.74
CA PHE A 249 -5.35 9.02 -38.65
C PHE A 249 -5.91 8.56 -37.29
N GLU A 250 -7.22 8.36 -37.17
CA GLU A 250 -7.83 7.87 -35.93
C GLU A 250 -7.31 6.48 -35.55
N TYR A 251 -7.18 5.58 -36.52
CA TYR A 251 -6.69 4.22 -36.32
C TYR A 251 -5.23 4.19 -35.85
N THR A 252 -4.34 4.90 -36.55
CA THR A 252 -2.92 4.99 -36.21
C THR A 252 -2.69 5.72 -34.88
N SER A 253 -3.50 6.73 -34.56
CA SER A 253 -3.46 7.39 -33.25
C SER A 253 -3.82 6.43 -32.11
N LEU A 254 -4.86 5.60 -32.28
CA LEU A 254 -5.25 4.59 -31.29
C LEU A 254 -4.16 3.52 -31.09
N LEU A 255 -3.51 3.08 -32.17
CA LEU A 255 -2.39 2.15 -32.07
C LEU A 255 -1.19 2.79 -31.35
N ALA A 256 -0.86 4.05 -31.65
CA ALA A 256 0.21 4.76 -30.94
C ALA A 256 -0.11 4.93 -29.45
N THR A 257 -1.39 5.18 -29.09
CA THR A 257 -1.82 5.20 -27.68
C THR A 257 -1.67 3.83 -27.03
N TYR A 258 -2.00 2.74 -27.73
CA TYR A 258 -1.79 1.38 -27.23
C TYR A 258 -0.30 1.06 -27.03
N ASP A 259 0.55 1.40 -27.99
CA ASP A 259 2.01 1.20 -27.87
C ASP A 259 2.57 2.01 -26.69
N GLN A 260 2.14 3.26 -26.50
CA GLN A 260 2.48 4.08 -25.32
C GLN A 260 1.97 3.49 -24.00
N MET A 261 0.88 2.71 -24.02
CA MET A 261 0.41 1.97 -22.84
C MET A 261 1.28 0.75 -22.54
N LEU A 262 2.02 0.22 -23.53
CA LEU A 262 2.94 -0.90 -23.38
C LEU A 262 4.40 -0.48 -23.11
N GLU A 263 4.75 0.80 -23.31
CA GLU A 263 6.09 1.33 -23.03
C GLU A 263 6.26 1.78 -21.57
N GLY A 264 7.26 1.23 -20.87
CA GLY A 264 7.72 1.69 -19.54
C GLY A 264 8.07 0.56 -18.56
N ARG A 265 8.99 0.83 -17.60
CA ARG A 265 9.46 -0.17 -16.62
C ARG A 265 8.37 -0.71 -15.67
N GLU A 266 7.26 0.02 -15.53
CA GLU A 266 6.12 -0.33 -14.65
C GLU A 266 4.91 -0.87 -15.43
N LYS A 267 4.99 -0.90 -16.77
CA LYS A 267 3.88 -1.24 -17.68
C LYS A 267 4.25 -2.46 -18.53
N LYS A 268 4.36 -3.63 -17.89
CA LYS A 268 4.18 -4.88 -18.62
C LYS A 268 2.75 -4.90 -19.17
N ALA A 269 2.54 -5.58 -20.29
CA ALA A 269 1.23 -5.73 -20.92
C ALA A 269 0.13 -5.95 -19.86
N ILE A 270 -1.02 -5.28 -20.03
CA ILE A 270 -2.10 -5.36 -19.05
C ILE A 270 -2.49 -6.83 -18.91
N ALA A 271 -2.28 -7.39 -17.73
CA ALA A 271 -2.63 -8.77 -17.45
C ALA A 271 -4.15 -8.95 -17.57
N LYS A 272 -4.60 -10.05 -18.17
CA LYS A 272 -6.06 -10.29 -18.30
C LYS A 272 -6.75 -10.46 -16.95
N ALA A 273 -6.03 -10.90 -15.92
CA ALA A 273 -6.50 -10.99 -14.54
C ALA A 273 -5.64 -10.14 -13.59
N PHE A 274 -6.26 -9.55 -12.58
CA PHE A 274 -5.59 -8.71 -11.57
C PHE A 274 -4.51 -9.49 -10.80
N GLN A 275 -4.75 -10.77 -10.52
CA GLN A 275 -3.82 -11.65 -9.82
C GLN A 275 -2.48 -11.85 -10.52
N ASP A 276 -2.44 -11.64 -11.84
CA ASP A 276 -1.24 -11.82 -12.66
C ASP A 276 -0.45 -10.50 -12.82
N ASP A 277 -0.96 -9.41 -12.25
CA ASP A 277 -0.30 -8.11 -12.18
C ASP A 277 0.98 -8.22 -11.35
N TYR A 278 2.07 -7.63 -11.86
CA TYR A 278 3.40 -7.74 -11.27
C TYR A 278 3.46 -7.30 -9.80
N CYS A 279 2.82 -6.17 -9.46
CA CYS A 279 2.83 -5.67 -8.08
C CYS A 279 2.02 -6.58 -7.15
N VAL A 280 0.90 -7.11 -7.63
CA VAL A 280 0.03 -8.02 -6.87
C VAL A 280 0.72 -9.36 -6.64
N MET A 281 1.42 -9.89 -7.64
CA MET A 281 2.21 -11.12 -7.50
C MET A 281 3.28 -10.98 -6.41
N HIS A 282 4.08 -9.90 -6.44
CA HIS A 282 5.11 -9.70 -5.42
C HIS A 282 4.55 -9.49 -4.03
N LEU A 283 3.41 -8.81 -3.91
CA LEU A 283 2.68 -8.71 -2.64
C LEU A 283 2.23 -10.10 -2.15
N SER A 284 1.67 -10.92 -3.05
CA SER A 284 1.22 -12.28 -2.73
C SER A 284 2.37 -13.16 -2.27
N GLU A 285 3.49 -13.17 -3.01
CA GLU A 285 4.70 -13.93 -2.67
C GLU A 285 5.23 -13.54 -1.29
N TYR A 286 5.31 -12.23 -1.01
CA TYR A 286 5.76 -11.70 0.27
C TYR A 286 4.87 -12.16 1.43
N LEU A 287 3.54 -12.01 1.29
CA LEU A 287 2.58 -12.41 2.31
C LEU A 287 2.53 -13.92 2.51
N GLU A 288 2.60 -14.71 1.43
CA GLU A 288 2.64 -16.18 1.50
C GLU A 288 3.85 -16.69 2.27
N ALA A 289 5.03 -16.11 2.03
CA ALA A 289 6.23 -16.45 2.79
C ALA A 289 6.06 -16.16 4.29
N ALA A 290 5.55 -14.97 4.63
CA ALA A 290 5.29 -14.60 6.03
C ALA A 290 4.21 -15.48 6.68
N LEU A 291 3.15 -15.84 5.94
CA LEU A 291 2.09 -16.73 6.42
C LEU A 291 2.60 -18.13 6.74
N ALA A 292 3.44 -18.69 5.87
CA ALA A 292 4.02 -20.02 6.08
C ALA A 292 4.87 -20.06 7.36
N GLU A 293 5.72 -19.05 7.56
CA GLU A 293 6.52 -18.89 8.77
C GLU A 293 5.63 -18.82 10.03
N ASN A 294 4.61 -17.96 10.02
CA ASN A 294 3.73 -17.78 11.19
C ASN A 294 2.83 -18.99 11.47
N LYS A 295 2.40 -19.74 10.45
CA LYS A 295 1.67 -21.00 10.64
C LYS A 295 2.52 -22.03 11.37
N ALA A 296 3.82 -22.10 11.05
CA ALA A 296 4.75 -23.01 11.72
C ALA A 296 5.03 -22.65 13.19
N ALA A 297 4.84 -21.37 13.56
CA ALA A 297 5.05 -20.88 14.93
C ALA A 297 3.75 -20.73 15.74
N LEU A 298 2.61 -21.21 15.24
CA LEU A 298 1.36 -21.17 15.98
C LEU A 298 1.47 -22.10 17.20
N LYS A 299 1.13 -21.59 18.39
CA LYS A 299 1.00 -22.42 19.60
C LYS A 299 -0.26 -23.28 19.49
N GLU A 300 -0.24 -24.48 20.08
CA GLU A 300 -1.42 -25.36 20.12
C GLU A 300 -2.55 -24.76 20.97
N GLU A 301 -2.19 -24.16 22.10
CA GLU A 301 -3.11 -23.50 23.03
C GLU A 301 -2.57 -22.09 23.35
N PRO A 302 -2.81 -21.10 22.46
CA PRO A 302 -2.44 -19.72 22.74
C PRO A 302 -3.40 -19.09 23.77
N ASP A 303 -2.86 -18.33 24.71
CA ASP A 303 -3.65 -17.60 25.72
C ASP A 303 -3.73 -16.12 25.35
N PHE A 304 -4.88 -15.71 24.84
CA PHE A 304 -5.18 -14.31 24.50
C PHE A 304 -6.63 -13.91 24.74
N ASP A 305 -7.40 -14.70 25.51
CA ASP A 305 -8.83 -14.43 25.75
C ASP A 305 -9.06 -13.06 26.39
N HIS A 306 -8.16 -12.66 27.28
CA HIS A 306 -8.19 -11.34 27.91
C HIS A 306 -7.95 -10.22 26.88
N ILE A 307 -7.12 -10.44 25.85
CA ILE A 307 -6.93 -9.47 24.75
C ILE A 307 -8.24 -9.33 23.97
N ILE A 308 -8.87 -10.44 23.63
CA ILE A 308 -10.17 -10.43 22.92
C ILE A 308 -11.20 -9.65 23.73
N GLU A 309 -11.36 -9.94 25.03
CA GLU A 309 -12.32 -9.25 25.90
C GLU A 309 -12.10 -7.72 25.88
N MET A 310 -10.85 -7.27 26.02
CA MET A 310 -10.51 -5.84 25.99
C MET A 310 -10.83 -5.19 24.64
N LEU A 311 -10.55 -5.88 23.54
CA LEU A 311 -10.76 -5.33 22.19
C LEU A 311 -12.23 -5.38 21.76
N GLU A 312 -12.99 -6.37 22.19
CA GLU A 312 -14.44 -6.44 22.01
C GLU A 312 -15.15 -5.32 22.77
N GLU A 313 -14.68 -4.97 23.97
CA GLU A 313 -15.17 -3.80 24.68
C GLU A 313 -15.02 -2.52 23.84
N VAL A 314 -13.84 -2.31 23.26
CA VAL A 314 -13.61 -1.16 22.37
C VAL A 314 -14.48 -1.21 21.12
N ALA A 315 -14.63 -2.39 20.50
CA ALA A 315 -15.52 -2.57 19.37
C ALA A 315 -16.97 -2.18 19.73
N ASN A 316 -17.44 -2.58 20.92
CA ASN A 316 -18.77 -2.23 21.42
C ASN A 316 -18.92 -0.73 21.73
N LEU A 317 -17.87 -0.09 22.24
CA LEU A 317 -17.85 1.37 22.44
C LEU A 317 -17.86 2.13 21.11
N ARG A 318 -17.25 1.58 20.06
CA ARG A 318 -17.18 2.18 18.71
C ARG A 318 -18.49 2.04 17.94
N LYS A 319 -19.22 0.93 18.11
CA LYS A 319 -20.44 0.58 17.35
C LYS A 319 -21.44 1.73 17.18
N PRO A 320 -21.84 2.48 18.23
CA PRO A 320 -22.81 3.57 18.07
C PRO A 320 -22.35 4.68 17.14
N TYR A 321 -21.03 4.88 17.01
CA TYR A 321 -20.44 5.96 16.23
C TYR A 321 -20.18 5.55 14.78
N LEU A 322 -20.04 4.26 14.48
CA LEU A 322 -19.85 3.77 13.10
C LEU A 322 -21.11 3.86 12.24
N VAL A 323 -22.29 3.82 12.86
CA VAL A 323 -23.58 3.86 12.13
C VAL A 323 -23.84 5.24 11.53
N ASP A 324 -23.41 6.29 12.22
CA ASP A 324 -23.61 7.68 11.81
C ASP A 324 -22.42 8.24 10.99
N ASP A 325 -21.38 7.43 10.78
CA ASP A 325 -20.11 7.87 10.21
C ASP A 325 -19.36 6.72 9.53
N PRO A 326 -19.74 6.39 8.28
CA PRO A 326 -19.11 5.32 7.50
C PRO A 326 -17.63 5.61 7.19
N ASP A 327 -17.19 6.85 7.34
CA ASP A 327 -15.82 7.29 7.04
C ASP A 327 -14.93 7.40 8.32
N GLY A 328 -15.47 7.22 9.53
CA GLY A 328 -14.72 7.17 10.80
C GLY A 328 -14.34 8.53 11.46
N TRP A 329 -14.71 9.66 10.86
CA TRP A 329 -14.42 11.02 11.33
C TRP A 329 -15.08 11.41 12.66
N VAL A 330 -16.35 11.08 12.88
CA VAL A 330 -17.13 11.34 14.10
C VAL A 330 -16.51 10.64 15.30
N PHE A 331 -16.05 9.40 15.13
CA PHE A 331 -15.41 8.68 16.23
C PHE A 331 -14.03 9.29 16.57
N ASP A 332 -13.23 9.67 15.58
CA ASP A 332 -11.95 10.35 15.81
C ASP A 332 -12.14 11.73 16.48
N ASN A 333 -13.14 12.50 16.04
CA ASN A 333 -13.50 13.77 16.68
C ASN A 333 -13.97 13.57 18.12
N LEU A 334 -14.74 12.52 18.40
CA LEU A 334 -15.13 12.16 19.76
C LEU A 334 -13.92 11.79 20.61
N MET A 335 -12.96 11.03 20.06
CA MET A 335 -11.73 10.66 20.75
C MET A 335 -10.87 11.90 21.05
N PHE A 336 -10.84 12.87 20.14
CA PHE A 336 -10.21 14.17 20.37
C PHE A 336 -10.90 14.96 21.49
N ASP A 337 -12.23 15.07 21.46
CA ASP A 337 -13.00 15.77 22.50
C ASP A 337 -12.86 15.07 23.86
N PHE A 338 -12.85 13.74 23.87
CA PHE A 338 -12.59 12.90 25.04
C PHE A 338 -11.22 13.20 25.66
N VAL A 339 -10.17 13.20 24.83
CA VAL A 339 -8.82 13.59 25.26
C VAL A 339 -8.91 14.96 25.89
N LYS A 340 -9.36 15.98 25.14
CA LYS A 340 -9.46 17.36 25.60
C LYS A 340 -10.20 17.53 26.93
N ASP A 341 -11.34 16.86 27.11
CA ASP A 341 -12.15 16.94 28.33
C ASP A 341 -11.45 16.27 29.53
N ALA A 342 -10.83 15.10 29.32
CA ALA A 342 -10.07 14.39 30.35
C ALA A 342 -8.85 15.19 30.86
N PHE A 343 -8.28 16.06 30.01
CA PHE A 343 -7.13 16.90 30.38
C PHE A 343 -7.51 18.23 31.04
N SER A 344 -8.73 18.73 30.82
CA SER A 344 -9.20 20.03 31.32
C SER A 344 -9.53 20.06 32.82
N SER A 345 -9.66 18.90 33.48
CA SER A 345 -10.15 18.76 34.87
C SER A 345 -9.06 18.54 35.93
N SER A 346 -7.79 18.38 35.54
CA SER A 346 -6.78 17.81 36.44
C SER A 346 -6.06 18.83 37.34
N LYS A 347 -6.07 18.58 38.67
CA LYS A 347 -5.26 19.31 39.65
C LYS A 347 -3.90 18.63 39.84
N THR A 348 -2.84 19.43 39.86
CA THR A 348 -1.43 19.02 39.92
C THR A 348 -1.08 18.09 41.09
N LYS A 349 -0.45 16.93 40.80
CA LYS A 349 0.22 16.04 41.76
C LYS A 349 1.59 15.56 41.24
N LYS A 350 2.40 15.02 42.17
CA LYS A 350 3.86 14.77 42.07
C LYS A 350 4.35 14.08 40.78
N HIS A 351 5.52 14.51 40.31
CA HIS A 351 6.24 13.94 39.17
C HIS A 351 6.88 12.58 39.49
N ILE A 352 6.61 11.54 38.68
CA ILE A 352 7.18 10.19 38.83
C ILE A 352 8.31 9.83 37.84
N GLY A 353 8.39 10.52 36.69
CA GLY A 353 9.33 10.19 35.60
C GLY A 353 10.80 9.91 35.96
N LYS A 354 11.43 10.60 36.93
CA LYS A 354 12.81 10.26 37.34
C LYS A 354 12.94 8.86 37.96
N ALA A 355 11.89 8.38 38.61
CA ALA A 355 11.85 7.04 39.18
C ALA A 355 11.54 6.01 38.09
N ALA A 356 10.56 6.29 37.23
CA ALA A 356 10.24 5.46 36.06
C ALA A 356 11.45 5.27 35.13
N SER A 357 12.20 6.34 34.82
CA SER A 357 13.46 6.25 34.06
C SER A 357 14.41 5.21 34.62
N LYS A 358 14.60 5.17 35.94
CA LYS A 358 15.53 4.22 36.57
C LYS A 358 15.01 2.79 36.58
N VAL A 359 13.71 2.58 36.49
CA VAL A 359 13.13 1.24 36.34
C VAL A 359 13.32 0.79 34.89
N PHE A 360 12.85 1.59 33.93
CA PHE A 360 12.87 1.23 32.52
C PHE A 360 14.28 1.19 31.90
N GLU A 361 15.24 1.96 32.41
CA GLU A 361 16.67 1.82 32.04
C GLU A 361 17.24 0.42 32.36
N ASN A 362 16.64 -0.31 33.32
CA ASN A 362 17.12 -1.61 33.77
C ASN A 362 16.25 -2.78 33.28
N ILE A 363 15.14 -2.52 32.60
CA ILE A 363 14.31 -3.57 32.02
C ILE A 363 15.08 -4.21 30.86
N ALA A 364 15.29 -5.52 30.91
CA ALA A 364 15.87 -6.23 29.80
C ALA A 364 14.81 -6.42 28.72
N TYR A 365 15.07 -5.90 27.53
CA TYR A 365 14.20 -6.06 26.37
C TYR A 365 14.37 -7.44 25.74
N PRO A 366 13.31 -8.02 25.15
CA PRO A 366 13.48 -9.18 24.29
C PRO A 366 14.47 -8.82 23.18
N SER A 367 15.47 -9.68 23.01
CA SER A 367 16.42 -9.50 21.91
C SER A 367 15.70 -9.82 20.60
N PRO A 368 15.91 -9.03 19.53
CA PRO A 368 15.57 -9.50 18.19
C PRO A 368 16.29 -10.84 18.00
N VAL A 369 15.55 -11.90 17.71
CA VAL A 369 16.14 -13.23 17.52
C VAL A 369 17.18 -13.11 16.41
N ASN A 370 18.47 -13.36 16.71
CA ASN A 370 19.62 -13.06 15.84
C ASN A 370 20.64 -14.27 15.71
N ILE A 371 20.48 -15.23 14.78
CA ILE A 371 21.45 -16.21 14.22
C ILE A 371 21.86 -15.89 12.75
N ALA A 372 23.16 -15.84 12.45
CA ALA A 372 23.80 -15.25 11.26
C ALA A 372 23.12 -15.36 9.87
N GLU A 373 23.47 -14.38 9.03
CA GLU A 373 23.09 -14.16 7.62
C GLU A 373 23.20 -15.43 6.77
N GLU A 374 22.07 -15.95 6.31
CA GLU A 374 22.00 -16.50 4.96
C GLU A 374 21.41 -15.40 4.10
N ASP A 375 22.18 -14.98 3.10
CA ASP A 375 21.78 -14.03 2.07
C ASP A 375 20.45 -14.48 1.45
N PHE A 376 19.34 -13.91 1.91
CA PHE A 376 18.09 -13.89 1.14
C PHE A 376 18.29 -12.92 -0.02
N THR A 377 19.10 -13.37 -0.98
CA THR A 377 19.08 -12.83 -2.33
C THR A 377 17.72 -13.18 -2.91
N PHE A 378 16.84 -12.18 -3.02
CA PHE A 378 15.79 -12.26 -4.02
C PHE A 378 16.51 -12.41 -5.36
N SER A 379 16.53 -13.64 -5.87
CA SER A 379 16.82 -13.92 -7.25
C SER A 379 15.75 -13.19 -8.06
N THR A 380 16.11 -12.01 -8.58
CA THR A 380 15.35 -11.30 -9.61
C THR A 380 15.48 -11.97 -10.98
N THR A 381 16.04 -13.18 -11.04
CA THR A 381 16.06 -14.01 -12.23
C THR A 381 14.92 -15.02 -12.16
N SER A 382 13.67 -14.56 -12.11
CA SER A 382 12.61 -15.36 -12.71
C SER A 382 12.74 -15.15 -14.21
N GLU A 383 13.37 -16.11 -14.90
CA GLU A 383 13.27 -16.21 -16.34
C GLU A 383 11.79 -16.10 -16.73
N GLU A 384 11.50 -15.10 -17.56
CA GLU A 384 10.18 -14.83 -18.14
C GLU A 384 9.76 -16.01 -19.01
N THR A 385 9.20 -17.07 -18.43
CA THR A 385 8.54 -18.12 -19.21
C THR A 385 7.43 -18.80 -18.41
N GLN A 386 6.37 -18.04 -18.12
CA GLN A 386 5.03 -18.62 -18.15
C GLN A 386 4.14 -17.72 -19.00
N THR A 387 3.44 -18.38 -19.92
CA THR A 387 2.46 -17.85 -20.87
C THR A 387 1.36 -17.09 -20.14
N LYS A 388 1.65 -15.86 -19.71
CA LYS A 388 0.64 -14.97 -19.15
C LYS A 388 -0.27 -14.52 -20.29
N GLU A 389 -1.57 -14.69 -20.11
CA GLU A 389 -2.55 -14.16 -21.05
C GLU A 389 -2.63 -12.65 -20.85
N TYR A 390 -2.08 -11.91 -21.81
CA TYR A 390 -2.15 -10.47 -21.84
C TYR A 390 -3.24 -9.99 -22.79
N TYR A 391 -3.69 -8.75 -22.59
CA TYR A 391 -4.57 -8.09 -23.54
C TYR A 391 -3.81 -7.79 -24.85
N GLU A 392 -4.13 -8.56 -25.89
CA GLU A 392 -3.70 -8.29 -27.26
C GLU A 392 -4.84 -7.62 -28.03
N LEU A 393 -4.51 -6.57 -28.79
CA LEU A 393 -5.46 -5.99 -29.73
C LEU A 393 -5.72 -6.97 -30.86
N THR A 394 -6.94 -7.51 -30.95
CA THR A 394 -7.39 -8.21 -32.15
C THR A 394 -7.66 -7.16 -33.22
N HIS A 395 -6.73 -6.96 -34.14
CA HIS A 395 -6.85 -5.92 -35.16
C HIS A 395 -6.80 -6.52 -36.58
N ARG A 396 -7.89 -6.36 -37.33
CA ARG A 396 -7.97 -6.66 -38.78
C ARG A 396 -7.86 -5.40 -39.64
N GLY A 397 -7.86 -4.23 -39.00
CA GLY A 397 -8.00 -2.93 -39.67
C GLY A 397 -6.81 -2.52 -40.54
N LEU A 398 -5.57 -2.88 -40.22
CA LEU A 398 -4.43 -2.56 -41.09
C LEU A 398 -4.53 -3.26 -42.46
N GLU A 399 -4.97 -4.52 -42.46
CA GLU A 399 -5.25 -5.27 -43.70
C GLU A 399 -6.44 -4.65 -44.46
N LEU A 400 -7.48 -4.19 -43.73
CA LEU A 400 -8.65 -3.55 -44.32
C LEU A 400 -8.36 -2.15 -44.87
N VAL A 401 -7.48 -1.38 -44.21
CA VAL A 401 -6.99 -0.06 -44.64
C VAL A 401 -6.11 -0.22 -45.88
N GLY A 402 -5.20 -1.20 -45.89
CA GLY A 402 -4.39 -1.53 -47.06
C GLY A 402 -5.25 -1.89 -48.27
N LYS A 403 -6.22 -2.80 -48.08
CA LYS A 403 -7.20 -3.17 -49.12
C LYS A 403 -8.02 -1.97 -49.62
N LEU A 404 -8.36 -1.03 -48.74
CA LEU A 404 -9.15 0.15 -49.12
C LEU A 404 -8.29 1.16 -49.89
N GLY A 405 -7.01 1.31 -49.53
CA GLY A 405 -6.02 2.08 -50.29
C GLY A 405 -5.79 1.51 -51.69
N GLU A 406 -5.57 0.19 -51.80
CA GLU A 406 -5.43 -0.52 -53.08
C GLU A 406 -6.68 -0.36 -53.97
N MET A 407 -7.88 -0.48 -53.39
CA MET A 407 -9.14 -0.30 -54.15
C MET A 407 -9.28 1.12 -54.69
N ILE A 408 -8.89 2.14 -53.94
CA ILE A 408 -8.94 3.54 -54.39
C ILE A 408 -7.91 3.82 -55.48
N GLU A 409 -6.67 3.34 -55.32
CA GLU A 409 -5.63 3.48 -56.34
C GLU A 409 -6.04 2.78 -57.65
N SER A 410 -6.67 1.61 -57.56
CA SER A 410 -7.17 0.87 -58.73
C SER A 410 -8.34 1.56 -59.46
N TYR A 411 -9.21 2.27 -58.72
CA TYR A 411 -10.29 3.08 -59.30
C TYR A 411 -9.75 4.34 -59.97
N ASP A 412 -8.77 5.02 -59.34
CA ASP A 412 -8.09 6.17 -59.94
C ASP A 412 -7.31 5.80 -61.22
N SER A 413 -6.76 4.57 -61.31
CA SER A 413 -6.13 4.08 -62.53
C SER A 413 -7.13 3.69 -63.63
N ASN A 414 -8.31 3.16 -63.28
CA ASN A 414 -9.31 2.73 -64.26
C ASN A 414 -10.09 3.90 -64.88
N GLU A 415 -10.35 5.00 -64.14
CA GLU A 415 -10.88 6.23 -64.74
C GLU A 415 -9.85 6.89 -65.68
N MET A 416 -8.56 6.74 -65.40
CA MET A 416 -7.50 7.25 -66.28
C MET A 416 -7.37 6.49 -67.60
N ASP A 417 -7.85 5.24 -67.70
CA ASP A 417 -7.87 4.52 -68.97
C ASP A 417 -9.05 4.94 -69.87
N GLU A 418 -10.20 5.35 -69.29
CA GLU A 418 -11.31 5.93 -70.06
C GLU A 418 -11.01 7.37 -70.53
N ASP A 419 -10.27 8.17 -69.76
CA ASP A 419 -9.85 9.53 -70.14
C ASP A 419 -8.44 9.62 -70.76
N SER A 420 -7.77 8.48 -71.02
CA SER A 420 -6.41 8.41 -71.59
C SER A 420 -6.27 8.95 -73.03
N HIS A 421 -7.34 9.49 -73.63
CA HIS A 421 -7.20 10.28 -74.85
C HIS A 421 -6.66 11.70 -74.62
N HIS A 422 -6.70 12.28 -73.41
CA HIS A 422 -6.09 13.59 -73.18
C HIS A 422 -5.36 13.75 -71.83
N SER A 423 -4.04 13.91 -71.95
CA SER A 423 -3.15 14.65 -71.06
C SER A 423 -2.30 13.86 -70.05
N ARG A 424 -1.09 13.49 -70.52
CA ARG A 424 0.09 13.28 -69.68
C ARG A 424 0.48 14.60 -69.03
N HIS A 425 0.27 14.75 -67.72
CA HIS A 425 1.21 15.44 -66.82
C HIS A 425 0.69 15.35 -65.38
N LEU A 426 1.42 14.61 -64.54
CA LEU A 426 1.61 14.76 -63.08
C LEU A 426 1.79 13.39 -62.41
N ARG A 427 2.94 12.77 -62.67
CA ARG A 427 3.52 11.76 -61.77
C ARG A 427 4.37 12.48 -60.73
N LYS A 428 4.02 12.34 -59.45
CA LYS A 428 4.92 12.14 -58.29
C LYS A 428 4.13 12.43 -57.00
N HIS A 429 3.85 11.39 -56.23
CA HIS A 429 4.00 11.30 -54.76
C HIS A 429 3.38 9.96 -54.32
N GLY A 430 4.22 8.93 -54.23
CA GLY A 430 3.83 7.61 -53.70
C GLY A 430 3.78 7.65 -52.18
N PHE A 431 2.70 7.10 -51.60
CA PHE A 431 2.39 7.15 -50.17
C PHE A 431 2.92 5.94 -49.37
N PHE A 432 3.58 4.98 -50.01
CA PHE A 432 4.17 3.83 -49.31
C PHE A 432 5.61 3.56 -49.77
N LYS A 433 6.57 3.80 -48.88
CA LYS A 433 7.87 3.10 -48.84
C LYS A 433 8.27 2.90 -47.38
N GLY A 434 7.89 1.75 -46.81
CA GLY A 434 8.76 0.99 -45.90
C GLY A 434 9.48 -0.07 -46.76
N ASN A 435 10.63 -0.64 -46.42
CA ASN A 435 11.52 -0.62 -45.27
C ASN A 435 12.94 -0.82 -45.82
N ASP A 436 13.99 -0.65 -44.99
CA ASP A 436 15.05 -1.67 -44.85
C ASP A 436 16.18 -1.19 -43.93
N HIS A 437 16.40 -1.95 -42.86
CA HIS A 437 17.62 -1.89 -42.07
C HIS A 437 18.82 -2.44 -42.88
N LYS A 438 19.88 -1.64 -43.04
CA LYS A 438 21.26 -2.14 -43.19
C LYS A 438 22.24 -1.26 -42.41
N ARG A 439 23.05 -1.95 -41.59
CA ARG A 439 24.20 -1.46 -40.81
C ARG A 439 25.26 -0.78 -41.69
N SER A 440 25.93 0.26 -41.18
CA SER A 440 27.40 0.38 -41.10
C SER A 440 27.85 1.84 -40.87
N ASN A 441 28.36 2.08 -39.66
CA ASN A 441 29.59 2.79 -39.29
C ASN A 441 30.16 4.02 -40.06
N ASP A 442 30.67 4.91 -39.20
CA ASP A 442 31.86 5.77 -39.28
C ASP A 442 31.73 7.23 -39.76
N ASN A 443 31.76 8.10 -38.73
CA ASN A 443 32.74 9.18 -38.52
C ASN A 443 33.11 10.08 -39.71
N HIS A 444 32.81 11.37 -39.59
CA HIS A 444 33.83 12.34 -39.12
C HIS A 444 33.29 13.77 -39.00
N ASN A 445 33.74 14.42 -37.92
CA ASN A 445 34.13 15.83 -37.80
C ASN A 445 33.01 16.90 -37.79
N LYS A 446 32.78 17.53 -36.62
CA LYS A 446 33.45 18.76 -36.10
C LYS A 446 32.89 19.99 -36.82
N LEU A 447 32.50 21.11 -36.22
CA LEU A 447 32.65 21.83 -34.95
C LEU A 447 31.55 22.93 -35.05
N SER A 448 31.00 23.61 -34.04
CA SER A 448 31.53 24.13 -32.78
C SER A 448 30.36 24.70 -31.95
N ASP A 449 30.38 24.40 -30.65
CA ASP A 449 30.24 25.29 -29.48
C ASP A 449 29.32 26.53 -29.56
N ASP A 450 28.30 26.56 -28.69
CA ASP A 450 28.41 27.31 -27.42
C ASP A 450 27.35 26.87 -26.38
N ASN A 451 27.81 26.70 -25.15
CA ASN A 451 27.11 26.26 -23.93
C ASN A 451 26.78 27.53 -23.07
N PRO A 452 26.37 27.44 -21.78
CA PRO A 452 25.28 26.76 -21.07
C PRO A 452 24.36 27.75 -20.31
N HIS A 453 23.22 27.29 -19.75
CA HIS A 453 22.74 27.55 -18.36
C HIS A 453 21.21 27.55 -18.18
N SER A 454 20.81 27.05 -17.00
CA SER A 454 19.56 27.30 -16.23
C SER A 454 18.39 26.33 -16.50
N CYS A 455 17.91 25.41 -15.64
CA CYS A 455 17.66 25.32 -14.17
C CYS A 455 16.15 25.36 -13.84
N CYS A 456 15.71 24.43 -12.96
CA CYS A 456 14.48 24.38 -12.12
C CYS A 456 13.10 24.20 -12.79
N MET A 457 12.28 23.19 -12.43
CA MET A 457 11.49 22.91 -11.19
C MET A 457 10.13 23.62 -11.11
N THR A 458 9.16 22.92 -10.48
CA THR A 458 7.76 23.26 -10.07
C THR A 458 6.70 23.08 -11.16
N VAL A 459 5.71 22.18 -11.08
CA VAL A 459 4.76 21.77 -10.01
C VAL A 459 3.92 22.94 -9.50
N ASN A 460 2.65 22.94 -9.92
CA ASN A 460 1.49 23.28 -9.11
C ASN A 460 0.36 22.32 -9.51
#